data_AF-A0A3D4X3X7-F1
#
_entry.id   AF-A0A3D4X3X7-F1
#
_cell.length_a   1.000
_cell.length_b   1.000
_cell.length_c   1.000
_cell.angle_alpha   90.00
_cell.angle_beta   90.00
_cell.angle_gamma   90.00
#
_symmetry.space_group_name_H-M   'P 1'
#
loop_
_entity.id
_entity.type
_entity.pdbx_description
1 polymer ?
#
loop_
_entity_poly.entity_id
_entity_poly.type
_entity_poly.pdbx_seq_one_letter_code
_entity_poly.pdbx_strand_id
1 'polypeptide(L)'
;MVFAENFADIMEDIEKENFAGNGLDQEDAFAAELLEKGQKDIYHAPNWKDIVAVYVLLQKQADQTTFYFDEDHKEAIAEVYARMNPVQEVAGEKTYISFDVGNYADQEELKKEDREILERYSGKECILLCAALTGARGLVDGTFGSEVSKERADIVAAAYTLVGKISYFFGGKSSAIGWDDRWGDKREVTAEGSRSTGKTRRYGLDCSGYVTWSFINGYGKASASGKIGNGTRAQWYASRKIEKDEEILPGDLVFLQGPEHSGINHVGLVVGVKENGDVIVSHCSSGHNGVVVQEASRAGFKYIRRPKCFADGDKEAEKILKQEQKLQKKEKKKQDSPYISKDVKVKLRTPADKEAEKEQKKQEENVFGSIEKDEKEQGEPLISNILQKE
;
A
#
# COMPACT_ATOMS: atom_id res chain seq x y z
N MET A 1 -9.74 10.55 -12.02
CA MET A 1 -8.95 9.31 -12.11
C MET A 1 -9.91 8.20 -12.50
N VAL A 2 -9.50 7.37 -13.45
CA VAL A 2 -10.26 6.22 -13.94
C VAL A 2 -9.36 5.01 -13.71
N PHE A 3 -9.83 4.05 -12.91
CA PHE A 3 -9.07 2.85 -12.58
C PHE A 3 -9.66 1.66 -13.30
N ALA A 4 -8.79 0.79 -13.83
CA ALA A 4 -9.20 -0.53 -14.29
C ALA A 4 -9.68 -1.39 -13.10
N GLU A 5 -10.55 -2.36 -13.38
CA GLU A 5 -11.04 -3.29 -12.35
C GLU A 5 -9.90 -4.12 -11.72
N ASN A 6 -8.84 -4.40 -12.49
CA ASN A 6 -7.64 -5.13 -12.08
C ASN A 6 -6.49 -4.20 -11.65
N PHE A 7 -6.74 -2.93 -11.30
CA PHE A 7 -5.66 -2.00 -10.95
C PHE A 7 -4.80 -2.46 -9.76
N ALA A 8 -5.38 -3.20 -8.81
CA ALA A 8 -4.59 -3.79 -7.72
C ALA A 8 -3.52 -4.78 -8.25
N ASP A 9 -3.86 -5.57 -9.28
CA ASP A 9 -2.94 -6.51 -9.91
C ASP A 9 -1.87 -5.77 -10.72
N ILE A 10 -2.26 -4.68 -11.41
CA ILE A 10 -1.31 -3.80 -12.13
C ILE A 10 -0.25 -3.25 -11.18
N MET A 11 -0.65 -2.79 -9.99
CA MET A 11 0.31 -2.32 -8.98
C MET A 11 1.27 -3.44 -8.56
N GLU A 12 0.74 -4.62 -8.23
CA GLU A 12 1.56 -5.76 -7.80
C GLU A 12 2.54 -6.21 -8.90
N ASP A 13 2.12 -6.20 -10.16
CA ASP A 13 2.99 -6.49 -11.29
C ASP A 13 4.13 -5.47 -11.43
N ILE A 14 3.81 -4.17 -11.35
CA ILE A 14 4.82 -3.10 -11.40
C ILE A 14 5.86 -3.27 -10.30
N GLU A 15 5.42 -3.59 -9.08
CA GLU A 15 6.32 -3.88 -7.97
C GLU A 15 7.25 -5.04 -8.33
N LYS A 16 6.68 -6.21 -8.67
CA LYS A 16 7.42 -7.44 -9.00
C LYS A 16 8.42 -7.22 -10.12
N GLU A 17 7.99 -6.61 -11.22
CA GLU A 17 8.83 -6.31 -12.38
C GLU A 17 9.99 -5.40 -11.99
N ASN A 18 9.75 -4.39 -11.16
CA ASN A 18 10.80 -3.50 -10.68
C ASN A 18 11.76 -4.21 -9.71
N PHE A 19 11.29 -5.07 -8.80
CA PHE A 19 12.14 -5.87 -7.92
C PHE A 19 13.06 -6.81 -8.71
N ALA A 20 12.48 -7.58 -9.63
CA ALA A 20 13.22 -8.52 -10.48
C ALA A 20 14.23 -7.78 -11.38
N GLY A 21 13.81 -6.68 -12.00
CA GLY A 21 14.68 -5.86 -12.87
C GLY A 21 15.90 -5.27 -12.15
N ASN A 22 15.85 -5.15 -10.82
CA ASN A 22 16.95 -4.62 -10.01
C ASN A 22 17.75 -5.69 -9.26
N GLY A 23 17.40 -6.98 -9.40
CA GLY A 23 18.03 -8.10 -8.70
C GLY A 23 17.78 -8.06 -7.19
N LEU A 24 16.56 -7.68 -6.82
CA LEU A 24 16.07 -7.61 -5.43
C LEU A 24 15.01 -8.69 -5.14
N ASP A 25 14.70 -9.50 -6.14
CA ASP A 25 14.01 -10.77 -6.01
C ASP A 25 14.92 -11.78 -5.30
N GLN A 26 14.70 -12.00 -4.01
CA GLN A 26 15.17 -13.26 -3.41
C GLN A 26 14.24 -14.38 -3.89
N GLU A 27 14.77 -15.56 -4.19
CA GLU A 27 14.01 -16.72 -4.71
C GLU A 27 12.75 -17.07 -3.88
N ASP A 28 12.73 -16.67 -2.60
CA ASP A 28 11.65 -16.95 -1.65
C ASP A 28 10.70 -15.75 -1.37
N ALA A 29 10.96 -14.57 -1.91
CA ALA A 29 10.23 -13.32 -1.60
C ALA A 29 8.71 -13.36 -1.88
N PHE A 30 8.28 -14.23 -2.80
CA PHE A 30 6.90 -14.35 -3.27
C PHE A 30 6.30 -15.75 -3.03
N ALA A 31 6.97 -16.62 -2.27
CA ALA A 31 6.50 -17.97 -2.01
C ALA A 31 5.28 -17.98 -1.08
N ALA A 32 4.21 -18.68 -1.47
CA ALA A 32 2.98 -18.84 -0.67
C ALA A 32 3.22 -19.38 0.76
N GLU A 33 4.32 -20.10 0.98
CA GLU A 33 4.69 -20.67 2.27
C GLU A 33 5.26 -19.64 3.26
N LEU A 34 5.74 -18.48 2.77
CA LEU A 34 6.18 -17.34 3.60
C LEU A 34 5.00 -16.43 4.02
N LEU A 35 3.95 -16.36 3.20
CA LEU A 35 2.66 -15.75 3.56
C LEU A 35 1.98 -16.48 4.73
N GLU A 36 2.13 -17.81 4.84
CA GLU A 36 1.61 -18.59 5.98
C GLU A 36 2.41 -18.37 7.28
N LYS A 37 3.69 -18.00 7.20
CA LYS A 37 4.59 -17.85 8.36
C LYS A 37 4.63 -16.44 8.97
N GLY A 38 3.84 -15.50 8.47
CA GLY A 38 3.76 -14.14 9.01
C GLY A 38 5.07 -13.36 8.92
N GLN A 39 5.98 -13.76 8.03
CA GLN A 39 7.19 -13.00 7.72
C GLN A 39 6.81 -11.81 6.83
N LYS A 40 7.37 -10.65 7.20
CA LYS A 40 7.00 -9.30 6.74
C LYS A 40 6.79 -9.21 5.23
N ASP A 41 5.83 -8.37 4.84
CA ASP A 41 5.73 -7.76 3.51
C ASP A 41 6.96 -6.87 3.25
N ILE A 42 8.14 -7.47 3.05
CA ILE A 42 9.42 -6.75 2.87
C ILE A 42 9.57 -6.19 1.44
N TYR A 43 8.58 -6.40 0.58
CA TYR A 43 8.65 -6.11 -0.86
C TYR A 43 7.49 -5.25 -1.38
N HIS A 44 6.83 -4.46 -0.53
CA HIS A 44 5.88 -3.44 -1.00
C HIS A 44 6.52 -2.07 -0.87
N ALA A 45 6.56 -1.29 -1.95
CA ALA A 45 6.90 0.12 -1.81
C ALA A 45 5.71 0.83 -1.16
N PRO A 46 5.86 1.35 0.07
CA PRO A 46 4.73 1.90 0.81
C PRO A 46 4.22 3.21 0.21
N ASN A 47 4.90 3.80 -0.79
CA ASN A 47 4.62 5.14 -1.30
C ASN A 47 3.68 5.17 -2.50
N TRP A 48 2.85 4.15 -2.72
CA TRP A 48 1.88 4.14 -3.82
C TRP A 48 0.95 5.37 -3.83
N LYS A 49 0.63 5.92 -2.66
CA LYS A 49 -0.10 7.19 -2.59
C LYS A 49 0.64 8.36 -3.27
N ASP A 50 1.96 8.39 -3.13
CA ASP A 50 2.82 9.43 -3.68
C ASP A 50 3.06 9.17 -5.18
N ILE A 51 3.20 7.91 -5.59
CA ILE A 51 3.29 7.49 -7.00
C ILE A 51 2.05 7.91 -7.78
N VAL A 52 0.85 7.65 -7.24
CA VAL A 52 -0.42 8.10 -7.85
C VAL A 52 -0.42 9.62 -8.01
N ALA A 53 0.00 10.36 -6.99
CA ALA A 53 0.02 11.82 -7.03
C ALA A 53 1.01 12.37 -8.06
N VAL A 54 2.22 11.82 -8.12
CA VAL A 54 3.25 12.21 -9.10
C VAL A 54 2.82 11.84 -10.52
N TYR A 55 2.24 10.66 -10.72
CA TYR A 55 1.70 10.27 -12.01
C TYR A 55 0.63 11.26 -12.49
N VAL A 56 -0.33 11.64 -11.62
CA VAL A 56 -1.34 12.65 -11.94
C VAL A 56 -0.72 14.01 -12.27
N LEU A 57 0.31 14.45 -11.53
CA LEU A 57 1.03 15.68 -11.82
C LEU A 57 1.63 15.65 -13.25
N LEU A 58 2.35 14.57 -13.59
CA LEU A 58 2.99 14.44 -14.90
C LEU A 58 1.95 14.42 -16.03
N GLN A 59 0.84 13.72 -15.85
CA GLN A 59 -0.26 13.73 -16.81
C GLN A 59 -0.88 15.13 -16.97
N LYS A 60 -1.04 15.89 -15.88
CA LYS A 60 -1.51 17.27 -15.93
C LYS A 60 -0.54 18.20 -16.67
N GLN A 61 0.76 18.03 -16.48
CA GLN A 61 1.79 18.80 -17.19
C GLN A 61 1.80 18.46 -18.70
N ALA A 62 1.31 17.27 -19.07
CA ALA A 62 1.04 16.87 -20.45
C ALA A 62 -0.39 17.27 -20.93
N ASP A 63 -1.00 18.27 -20.29
CA ASP A 63 -2.32 18.82 -20.60
C ASP A 63 -3.48 17.81 -20.53
N GLN A 64 -3.29 16.68 -19.83
CA GLN A 64 -4.37 15.72 -19.63
C GLN A 64 -5.34 16.19 -18.54
N THR A 65 -6.62 15.89 -18.75
CA THR A 65 -7.71 16.21 -17.82
C THR A 65 -8.36 14.96 -17.21
N THR A 66 -8.14 13.80 -17.82
CA THR A 66 -8.53 12.49 -17.31
C THR A 66 -7.27 11.65 -17.12
N PHE A 67 -7.16 10.99 -15.97
CA PHE A 67 -5.97 10.23 -15.58
C PHE A 67 -6.36 8.76 -15.50
N TYR A 68 -5.81 7.95 -16.40
CA TYR A 68 -6.09 6.52 -16.51
C TYR A 68 -5.07 5.70 -15.74
N PHE A 69 -5.56 4.67 -15.09
CA PHE A 69 -4.80 3.72 -14.28
C PHE A 69 -5.21 2.31 -14.73
N ASP A 70 -4.71 1.93 -15.90
CA ASP A 70 -5.03 0.70 -16.62
C ASP A 70 -3.78 0.12 -17.31
N GLU A 71 -3.93 -1.01 -18.01
CA GLU A 71 -2.83 -1.71 -18.67
C GLU A 71 -2.11 -0.85 -19.72
N ASP A 72 -2.86 -0.03 -20.47
CA ASP A 72 -2.29 0.83 -21.52
C ASP A 72 -1.36 1.91 -20.92
N HIS A 73 -1.51 2.20 -19.63
CA HIS A 73 -0.70 3.17 -18.90
C HIS A 73 0.27 2.52 -17.89
N LYS A 74 0.30 1.18 -17.79
CA LYS A 74 1.14 0.45 -16.82
C LYS A 74 2.62 0.85 -16.92
N GLU A 75 3.16 0.94 -18.13
CA GLU A 75 4.57 1.33 -18.35
C GLU A 75 4.87 2.74 -17.80
N ALA A 76 4.02 3.73 -18.10
CA ALA A 76 4.21 5.09 -17.60
C ALA A 76 4.08 5.18 -16.07
N ILE A 77 3.22 4.37 -15.46
CA ILE A 77 3.10 4.27 -13.99
C ILE A 77 4.36 3.60 -13.41
N ALA A 78 4.87 2.55 -14.06
CA ALA A 78 6.10 1.86 -13.66
C ALA A 78 7.33 2.77 -13.70
N GLU A 79 7.41 3.67 -14.68
CA GLU A 79 8.47 4.69 -14.73
C GLU A 79 8.43 5.63 -13.52
N VAL A 80 7.23 6.10 -13.14
CA VAL A 80 7.06 6.90 -11.91
C VAL A 80 7.44 6.08 -10.68
N TYR A 81 6.98 4.84 -10.60
CA TYR A 81 7.31 3.93 -9.50
C TYR A 81 8.82 3.79 -9.33
N ALA A 82 9.55 3.51 -10.40
CA ALA A 82 11.01 3.36 -10.39
C ALA A 82 11.72 4.67 -10.01
N ARG A 83 11.22 5.81 -10.50
CA ARG A 83 11.76 7.14 -10.17
C ARG A 83 11.58 7.50 -8.69
N MET A 84 10.44 7.13 -8.12
CA MET A 84 10.12 7.38 -6.70
C MET A 84 10.68 6.29 -5.78
N ASN A 85 11.19 5.20 -6.33
CA ASN A 85 11.81 4.11 -5.61
C ASN A 85 13.18 3.74 -6.22
N PRO A 86 14.17 4.65 -6.22
CA PRO A 86 15.50 4.31 -6.69
C PRO A 86 16.17 3.26 -5.80
N VAL A 87 16.97 2.40 -6.41
CA VAL A 87 17.81 1.43 -5.71
C VAL A 87 19.13 2.08 -5.32
N GLN A 88 19.50 1.92 -4.05
CA GLN A 88 20.83 2.24 -3.54
C GLN A 88 21.55 0.96 -3.12
N GLU A 89 22.87 0.96 -3.22
CA GLU A 89 23.72 -0.11 -2.70
C GLU A 89 24.54 0.43 -1.52
N VAL A 90 24.37 -0.19 -0.35
CA VAL A 90 25.06 0.20 0.88
C VAL A 90 25.78 -1.03 1.41
N ALA A 91 27.11 -0.96 1.50
CA ALA A 91 27.96 -2.06 1.99
C ALA A 91 27.75 -3.40 1.22
N GLY A 92 27.45 -3.33 -0.08
CA GLY A 92 27.21 -4.50 -0.93
C GLY A 92 25.78 -5.05 -0.87
N GLU A 93 24.90 -4.44 -0.08
CA GLU A 93 23.48 -4.77 -0.03
C GLU A 93 22.67 -3.73 -0.81
N LYS A 94 21.87 -4.19 -1.78
CA LYS A 94 20.91 -3.35 -2.48
C LYS A 94 19.67 -3.14 -1.64
N THR A 95 19.15 -1.92 -1.62
CA THR A 95 17.88 -1.57 -0.95
C THR A 95 17.18 -0.44 -1.69
N TYR A 96 15.87 -0.32 -1.50
CA TYR A 96 15.08 0.78 -2.05
C TYR A 96 15.09 2.00 -1.13
N ILE A 97 15.01 3.18 -1.75
CA ILE A 97 14.63 4.42 -1.08
C ILE A 97 13.24 4.79 -1.58
N SER A 98 12.23 4.85 -0.72
CA SER A 98 10.91 5.35 -1.10
C SER A 98 10.83 6.85 -0.84
N PHE A 99 10.66 7.63 -1.90
CA PHE A 99 10.44 9.07 -1.82
C PHE A 99 8.96 9.38 -1.56
N ASP A 100 8.71 10.38 -0.72
CA ASP A 100 7.41 11.02 -0.63
C ASP A 100 7.27 12.15 -1.68
N VAL A 101 6.07 12.69 -1.85
CA VAL A 101 5.82 13.82 -2.75
C VAL A 101 6.66 15.07 -2.45
N GLY A 102 7.10 15.25 -1.20
CA GLY A 102 7.96 16.35 -0.80
C GLY A 102 9.40 16.16 -1.31
N ASN A 103 9.95 14.96 -1.15
CA ASN A 103 11.25 14.58 -1.71
C ASN A 103 11.26 14.77 -3.23
N TYR A 104 10.22 14.28 -3.91
CA TYR A 104 10.06 14.47 -5.35
C TYR A 104 9.99 15.96 -5.73
N ALA A 105 9.16 16.74 -5.03
CA ALA A 105 9.01 18.16 -5.32
C ALA A 105 10.28 18.97 -5.10
N ASP A 106 11.11 18.59 -4.12
CA ASP A 106 12.39 19.23 -3.87
C ASP A 106 13.43 18.85 -4.92
N GLN A 107 13.48 17.57 -5.34
CA GLN A 107 14.39 17.10 -6.38
C GLN A 107 14.12 17.73 -7.75
N GLU A 108 12.84 17.89 -8.10
CA GLU A 108 12.41 18.46 -9.37
C GLU A 108 12.27 19.99 -9.33
N GLU A 109 12.63 20.63 -8.21
CA GLU A 109 12.51 22.08 -8.00
C GLU A 109 11.09 22.61 -8.31
N LEU A 110 10.05 21.83 -7.94
CA LEU A 110 8.67 22.13 -8.30
C LEU A 110 8.17 23.43 -7.66
N LYS A 111 7.45 24.19 -8.48
CA LYS A 111 6.77 25.41 -8.06
C LYS A 111 5.59 25.11 -7.16
N LYS A 112 5.09 26.15 -6.50
CA LYS A 112 4.00 26.06 -5.53
C LYS A 112 2.74 25.41 -6.14
N GLU A 113 2.41 25.76 -7.38
CA GLU A 113 1.21 25.26 -8.06
C GLU A 113 1.26 23.73 -8.27
N ASP A 114 2.43 23.19 -8.61
CA ASP A 114 2.63 21.75 -8.78
C ASP A 114 2.63 21.02 -7.43
N ARG A 115 3.19 21.64 -6.37
CA ARG A 115 3.14 21.11 -5.01
C ARG A 115 1.70 21.00 -4.49
N GLU A 116 0.84 21.98 -4.78
CA GLU A 116 -0.58 21.93 -4.43
C GLU A 116 -1.32 20.79 -5.14
N ILE A 117 -0.91 20.43 -6.37
CA ILE A 117 -1.43 19.25 -7.07
C ILE A 117 -0.99 17.98 -6.33
N LEU A 118 0.29 17.85 -6.01
CA LEU A 118 0.80 16.68 -5.30
C LEU A 118 0.12 16.49 -3.94
N GLU A 119 -0.03 17.54 -3.15
CA GLU A 119 -0.72 17.51 -1.85
C GLU A 119 -2.18 17.08 -1.99
N ARG A 120 -2.89 17.59 -3.00
CA ARG A 120 -4.28 17.21 -3.26
C ARG A 120 -4.44 15.72 -3.56
N TYR A 121 -3.58 15.16 -4.41
CA TYR A 121 -3.72 13.77 -4.88
C TYR A 121 -3.05 12.75 -3.97
N SER A 122 -2.06 13.14 -3.16
CA SER A 122 -1.48 12.31 -2.10
C SER A 122 -2.25 12.41 -0.77
N GLY A 123 -3.18 13.36 -0.67
CA GLY A 123 -4.00 13.59 0.51
C GLY A 123 -4.85 12.38 0.89
N LYS A 124 -4.98 12.15 2.20
CA LYS A 124 -5.63 10.98 2.82
C LYS A 124 -7.02 10.69 2.24
N GLU A 125 -7.85 11.72 2.05
CA GLU A 125 -9.21 11.54 1.51
C GLU A 125 -9.21 11.01 0.07
N CYS A 126 -8.33 11.55 -0.78
CA CYS A 126 -8.23 11.18 -2.17
C CYS A 126 -7.81 9.71 -2.30
N ILE A 127 -6.79 9.31 -1.52
CA ILE A 127 -6.23 7.97 -1.60
C ILE A 127 -7.17 6.93 -0.99
N LEU A 128 -7.86 7.23 0.11
CA LEU A 128 -8.88 6.33 0.64
C LEU A 128 -10.04 6.11 -0.34
N LEU A 129 -10.40 7.12 -1.13
CA LEU A 129 -11.36 6.96 -2.22
C LEU A 129 -10.79 6.06 -3.33
N CYS A 130 -9.52 6.23 -3.71
CA CYS A 130 -8.87 5.37 -4.69
C CYS A 130 -8.80 3.92 -4.20
N ALA A 131 -8.42 3.70 -2.94
CA ALA A 131 -8.42 2.39 -2.29
C ALA A 131 -9.81 1.77 -2.27
N ALA A 132 -10.86 2.56 -2.00
CA ALA A 132 -12.24 2.07 -2.04
C ALA A 132 -12.69 1.62 -3.44
N LEU A 133 -12.25 2.33 -4.48
CA LEU A 133 -12.61 2.01 -5.87
C LEU A 133 -11.85 0.79 -6.39
N THR A 134 -10.59 0.64 -6.00
CA THR A 134 -9.67 -0.34 -6.56
C THR A 134 -9.57 -1.61 -5.71
N GLY A 135 -9.84 -1.51 -4.40
CA GLY A 135 -9.49 -2.55 -3.43
C GLY A 135 -7.98 -2.72 -3.25
N ALA A 136 -7.15 -1.81 -3.77
CA ALA A 136 -5.71 -1.96 -3.79
C ALA A 136 -5.10 -1.72 -2.41
N ARG A 137 -4.46 -2.77 -1.88
CA ARG A 137 -3.84 -2.77 -0.55
C ARG A 137 -2.69 -1.76 -0.42
N GLY A 138 -1.86 -1.61 -1.44
CA GLY A 138 -0.74 -0.65 -1.42
C GLY A 138 -1.16 0.81 -1.18
N LEU A 139 -2.37 1.20 -1.61
CA LEU A 139 -2.92 2.53 -1.33
C LEU A 139 -3.35 2.69 0.13
N VAL A 140 -3.83 1.61 0.76
CA VAL A 140 -4.19 1.59 2.18
C VAL A 140 -2.94 1.67 3.06
N ASP A 141 -1.94 0.84 2.75
CA ASP A 141 -0.69 0.75 3.49
C ASP A 141 0.06 2.09 3.46
N GLY A 142 0.13 2.73 2.29
CA GLY A 142 0.73 4.06 2.15
C GLY A 142 -0.03 5.19 2.83
N THR A 143 -1.32 5.01 3.12
CA THR A 143 -2.14 6.04 3.76
C THR A 143 -2.03 6.03 5.28
N PHE A 144 -1.99 4.84 5.90
CA PHE A 144 -1.97 4.74 7.36
C PHE A 144 -0.55 4.58 7.92
N GLY A 145 0.40 4.08 7.14
CA GLY A 145 1.78 3.89 7.59
C GLY A 145 1.88 3.14 8.92
N SER A 146 2.76 3.61 9.81
CA SER A 146 2.96 3.06 11.16
C SER A 146 1.91 3.51 12.19
N GLU A 147 0.93 4.34 11.81
CA GLU A 147 -0.11 4.84 12.72
C GLU A 147 -1.12 3.76 13.12
N VAL A 148 -1.26 2.72 12.31
CA VAL A 148 -2.15 1.59 12.58
C VAL A 148 -1.38 0.27 12.51
N SER A 149 -1.89 -0.73 13.22
CA SER A 149 -1.37 -2.09 13.11
C SER A 149 -1.65 -2.70 11.74
N LYS A 150 -0.80 -3.63 11.31
CA LYS A 150 -0.97 -4.36 10.04
C LYS A 150 -2.33 -5.02 9.95
N GLU A 151 -2.81 -5.60 11.05
CA GLU A 151 -4.14 -6.22 11.11
C GLU A 151 -5.26 -5.23 10.77
N ARG A 152 -5.15 -3.97 11.19
CA ARG A 152 -6.15 -2.94 10.85
C ARG A 152 -6.10 -2.61 9.37
N ALA A 153 -4.90 -2.40 8.82
CA ALA A 153 -4.71 -2.10 7.41
C ALA A 153 -5.28 -3.23 6.53
N ASP A 154 -4.95 -4.49 6.85
CA ASP A 154 -5.43 -5.65 6.10
C ASP A 154 -6.96 -5.81 6.16
N ILE A 155 -7.57 -5.56 7.32
CA ILE A 155 -9.03 -5.62 7.47
C ILE A 155 -9.72 -4.51 6.67
N VAL A 156 -9.15 -3.30 6.66
CA VAL A 156 -9.68 -2.17 5.88
C VAL A 156 -9.49 -2.40 4.38
N ALA A 157 -8.35 -2.93 3.95
CA ALA A 157 -8.12 -3.33 2.56
C ALA A 157 -9.16 -4.37 2.12
N ALA A 158 -9.35 -5.43 2.90
CA ALA A 158 -10.39 -6.42 2.65
C ALA A 158 -11.78 -5.77 2.53
N ALA A 159 -12.15 -4.91 3.48
CA ALA A 159 -13.42 -4.19 3.46
C ALA A 159 -13.65 -3.41 2.15
N TYR A 160 -12.63 -2.73 1.64
CA TYR A 160 -12.73 -1.99 0.39
C TYR A 160 -13.00 -2.87 -0.83
N THR A 161 -12.50 -4.10 -0.87
CA THR A 161 -12.69 -5.00 -2.03
C THR A 161 -14.16 -5.31 -2.35
N LEU A 162 -15.08 -5.14 -1.40
CA LEU A 162 -16.52 -5.44 -1.59
C LEU A 162 -17.39 -4.21 -1.88
N VAL A 163 -16.83 -2.99 -1.81
CA VAL A 163 -17.59 -1.75 -2.04
C VAL A 163 -18.22 -1.77 -3.43
N GLY A 164 -19.56 -1.65 -3.49
CA GLY A 164 -20.33 -1.70 -4.74
C GLY A 164 -20.43 -3.06 -5.43
N LYS A 165 -19.73 -4.12 -4.97
CA LYS A 165 -19.65 -5.41 -5.68
C LYS A 165 -20.70 -6.44 -5.27
N ILE A 166 -21.22 -6.37 -4.04
CA ILE A 166 -22.16 -7.35 -3.51
C ILE A 166 -23.49 -6.73 -3.08
N SER A 167 -24.56 -7.52 -3.12
CA SER A 167 -25.89 -7.11 -2.64
C SER A 167 -26.00 -7.19 -1.12
N TYR A 168 -26.92 -6.41 -0.54
CA TYR A 168 -27.34 -6.63 0.84
C TYR A 168 -28.24 -7.85 0.95
N PHE A 169 -27.98 -8.71 1.93
CA PHE A 169 -28.83 -9.86 2.23
C PHE A 169 -28.98 -10.03 3.74
N PHE A 170 -30.20 -9.91 4.28
CA PHE A 170 -30.45 -10.01 5.71
C PHE A 170 -30.08 -11.40 6.24
N GLY A 171 -29.20 -11.47 7.24
CA GLY A 171 -28.64 -12.73 7.75
C GLY A 171 -27.48 -13.28 6.91
N GLY A 172 -27.09 -12.62 5.82
CA GLY A 172 -26.02 -13.06 4.92
C GLY A 172 -24.66 -13.09 5.62
N LYS A 173 -23.95 -14.22 5.48
CA LYS A 173 -22.61 -14.45 6.02
C LYS A 173 -21.72 -15.12 4.98
N SER A 174 -20.42 -14.92 5.12
CA SER A 174 -19.42 -15.69 4.38
C SER A 174 -18.19 -15.92 5.25
N SER A 175 -17.62 -17.12 5.12
CA SER A 175 -16.33 -17.49 5.68
C SER A 175 -15.30 -17.80 4.60
N ALA A 176 -15.61 -17.46 3.34
CA ALA A 176 -14.67 -17.58 2.24
C ALA A 176 -13.48 -16.63 2.45
N ILE A 177 -12.30 -17.12 2.07
CA ILE A 177 -11.13 -16.26 1.86
C ILE A 177 -11.19 -15.79 0.41
N GLY A 178 -11.21 -14.49 0.21
CA GLY A 178 -11.51 -13.84 -1.05
C GLY A 178 -13.00 -13.90 -1.41
N TRP A 179 -13.25 -13.97 -2.70
CA TRP A 179 -14.58 -13.98 -3.29
C TRP A 179 -15.41 -15.21 -2.85
N ASP A 180 -16.72 -15.04 -2.71
CA ASP A 180 -17.67 -16.12 -2.44
C ASP A 180 -18.59 -16.28 -3.65
N ASP A 181 -18.46 -17.40 -4.35
CA ASP A 181 -19.22 -17.70 -5.58
C ASP A 181 -20.74 -17.70 -5.39
N ARG A 182 -21.20 -17.76 -4.14
CA ARG A 182 -22.63 -17.68 -3.80
C ARG A 182 -23.18 -16.27 -3.96
N TRP A 183 -22.35 -15.23 -3.97
CA TRP A 183 -22.82 -13.86 -4.09
C TRP A 183 -23.47 -13.60 -5.44
N GLY A 184 -24.61 -12.92 -5.44
CA GLY A 184 -25.40 -12.67 -6.64
C GLY A 184 -26.47 -13.74 -6.95
N ASP A 185 -26.33 -14.95 -6.41
CA ASP A 185 -27.32 -16.03 -6.53
C ASP A 185 -28.68 -15.61 -5.98
N LYS A 186 -29.77 -16.02 -6.64
CA LYS A 186 -31.11 -15.84 -6.07
C LYS A 186 -31.30 -16.81 -4.89
N ARG A 187 -31.52 -16.27 -3.69
CA ARG A 187 -31.81 -17.03 -2.48
C ARG A 187 -32.99 -16.43 -1.73
N GLU A 188 -33.76 -17.27 -1.06
CA GLU A 188 -34.79 -16.80 -0.15
C GLU A 188 -34.15 -16.32 1.15
N VAL A 189 -34.59 -15.17 1.64
CA VAL A 189 -34.22 -14.70 2.98
C VAL A 189 -34.99 -15.52 4.00
N THR A 190 -34.31 -16.43 4.69
CA THR A 190 -34.93 -17.31 5.70
C THR A 190 -34.77 -16.80 7.13
N ALA A 191 -33.90 -15.81 7.35
CA ALA A 191 -33.65 -15.25 8.67
C ALA A 191 -34.91 -14.53 9.20
N GLU A 192 -35.33 -14.90 10.41
CA GLU A 192 -36.51 -14.35 11.09
C GLU A 192 -36.30 -12.89 11.51
N GLY A 193 -37.40 -12.15 11.65
CA GLY A 193 -37.39 -10.77 12.13
C GLY A 193 -37.09 -9.71 11.05
N SER A 194 -36.95 -10.10 9.78
CA SER A 194 -36.76 -9.17 8.66
C SER A 194 -38.06 -8.88 7.92
N ARG A 195 -38.24 -7.64 7.43
CA ARG A 195 -39.29 -7.31 6.44
C ARG A 195 -39.06 -7.99 5.07
N SER A 196 -37.92 -8.64 4.90
CA SER A 196 -37.56 -9.39 3.70
C SER A 196 -37.65 -10.91 3.85
N THR A 197 -37.97 -11.43 5.03
CA THR A 197 -38.17 -12.87 5.25
C THR A 197 -39.20 -13.43 4.26
N GLY A 198 -38.89 -14.58 3.65
CA GLY A 198 -39.70 -15.22 2.61
C GLY A 198 -39.61 -14.58 1.22
N LYS A 199 -38.77 -13.53 1.03
CA LYS A 199 -38.54 -12.93 -0.29
C LYS A 199 -37.25 -13.47 -0.90
N THR A 200 -37.28 -13.70 -2.20
CA THR A 200 -36.08 -13.99 -2.99
C THR A 200 -35.27 -12.71 -3.23
N ARG A 201 -33.98 -12.74 -2.90
CA ARG A 201 -33.00 -11.66 -3.08
C ARG A 201 -31.72 -12.23 -3.66
N ARG A 202 -30.88 -11.38 -4.25
CA ARG A 202 -29.51 -11.76 -4.57
C ARG A 202 -28.73 -11.93 -3.27
N TYR A 203 -28.09 -13.08 -3.10
CA TYR A 203 -27.31 -13.38 -1.92
C TYR A 203 -26.09 -12.46 -1.84
N GLY A 204 -25.70 -12.19 -0.60
CA GLY A 204 -24.68 -11.23 -0.25
C GLY A 204 -24.50 -11.23 1.27
N LEU A 205 -24.19 -10.08 1.85
CA LEU A 205 -23.92 -9.97 3.28
C LEU A 205 -24.92 -9.04 3.97
N ASP A 206 -25.16 -9.26 5.26
CA ASP A 206 -25.72 -8.22 6.13
C ASP A 206 -24.59 -7.35 6.71
N CYS A 207 -24.96 -6.36 7.53
CA CYS A 207 -24.01 -5.43 8.12
C CYS A 207 -22.93 -6.11 8.98
N SER A 208 -23.34 -6.99 9.89
CA SER A 208 -22.42 -7.73 10.75
C SER A 208 -21.64 -8.79 9.98
N GLY A 209 -22.25 -9.45 9.00
CA GLY A 209 -21.62 -10.45 8.16
C GLY A 209 -20.53 -9.86 7.29
N TYR A 210 -20.73 -8.63 6.82
CA TYR A 210 -19.71 -7.84 6.15
C TYR A 210 -18.51 -7.58 7.06
N VAL A 211 -18.73 -7.06 8.27
CA VAL A 211 -17.63 -6.85 9.24
C VAL A 211 -16.91 -8.15 9.57
N THR A 212 -17.63 -9.25 9.81
CA THR A 212 -17.00 -10.55 10.03
C THR A 212 -16.16 -10.99 8.85
N TRP A 213 -16.68 -10.87 7.62
CA TRP A 213 -15.96 -11.25 6.42
C TRP A 213 -14.68 -10.41 6.24
N SER A 214 -14.72 -9.10 6.52
CA SER A 214 -13.53 -8.24 6.49
C SER A 214 -12.48 -8.69 7.50
N PHE A 215 -12.89 -9.13 8.70
CA PHE A 215 -11.97 -9.71 9.68
C PHE A 215 -11.39 -11.04 9.22
N ILE A 216 -12.22 -11.93 8.67
CA ILE A 216 -11.77 -13.22 8.11
C ILE A 216 -10.67 -13.00 7.06
N ASN A 217 -10.89 -12.05 6.17
CA ASN A 217 -10.01 -11.78 5.04
C ASN A 217 -8.77 -10.98 5.43
N GLY A 218 -8.91 -9.98 6.30
CA GLY A 218 -7.75 -9.25 6.83
C GLY A 218 -6.82 -10.14 7.66
N TYR A 219 -7.34 -11.16 8.35
CA TYR A 219 -6.51 -12.15 9.05
C TYR A 219 -6.13 -13.36 8.17
N GLY A 220 -6.62 -13.45 6.92
CA GLY A 220 -6.39 -14.57 6.01
C GLY A 220 -6.91 -15.92 6.50
N LYS A 221 -7.84 -15.97 7.46
CA LYS A 221 -8.35 -17.23 8.02
C LYS A 221 -9.77 -17.15 8.55
N ALA A 222 -10.58 -18.16 8.21
CA ALA A 222 -11.98 -18.26 8.62
C ALA A 222 -12.19 -18.25 10.15
N SER A 223 -11.23 -18.78 10.91
CA SER A 223 -11.28 -18.79 12.39
C SER A 223 -11.23 -17.40 13.02
N ALA A 224 -10.81 -16.35 12.28
CA ALA A 224 -10.83 -14.98 12.76
C ALA A 224 -12.26 -14.44 12.98
N SER A 225 -13.29 -15.10 12.44
CA SER A 225 -14.68 -14.86 12.83
C SER A 225 -14.90 -14.94 14.35
N GLY A 226 -14.15 -15.78 15.06
CA GLY A 226 -14.22 -15.89 16.52
C GLY A 226 -13.66 -14.68 17.28
N LYS A 227 -12.85 -13.83 16.63
CA LYS A 227 -12.30 -12.62 17.24
C LYS A 227 -13.34 -11.50 17.37
N ILE A 228 -14.30 -11.44 16.45
CA ILE A 228 -15.26 -10.33 16.35
C ILE A 228 -16.72 -10.78 16.44
N GLY A 229 -17.04 -12.01 16.02
CA GLY A 229 -18.39 -12.57 16.01
C GLY A 229 -19.22 -12.21 14.78
N ASN A 230 -20.35 -12.91 14.61
CA ASN A 230 -21.19 -12.88 13.39
C ASN A 230 -22.41 -11.93 13.45
N GLY A 231 -22.65 -11.29 14.59
CA GLY A 231 -23.83 -10.44 14.79
C GLY A 231 -23.47 -9.14 15.47
N THR A 232 -24.21 -8.07 15.18
CA THR A 232 -23.96 -6.71 15.71
C THR A 232 -23.76 -6.70 17.23
N ARG A 233 -24.57 -7.46 17.98
CA ARG A 233 -24.44 -7.57 19.44
C ARG A 233 -23.17 -8.28 19.89
N ALA A 234 -22.76 -9.34 19.20
CA ALA A 234 -21.50 -10.02 19.48
C ALA A 234 -20.31 -9.08 19.22
N GLN A 235 -20.33 -8.35 18.10
CA GLN A 235 -19.30 -7.38 17.71
C GLN A 235 -19.21 -6.21 18.70
N TRP A 236 -20.34 -5.76 19.25
CA TRP A 236 -20.35 -4.78 20.33
C TRP A 236 -19.59 -5.26 21.58
N TYR A 237 -19.82 -6.51 22.01
CA TYR A 237 -19.16 -7.06 23.20
C TYR A 237 -17.71 -7.51 22.95
N ALA A 238 -17.37 -7.86 21.69
CA ALA A 238 -16.01 -8.10 21.24
C ALA A 238 -15.20 -6.81 21.07
N SER A 239 -15.82 -5.65 21.21
CA SER A 239 -15.17 -4.33 21.19
C SER A 239 -15.28 -3.63 22.54
N ARG A 240 -14.46 -2.60 22.75
CA ARG A 240 -14.49 -1.69 23.90
C ARG A 240 -14.84 -0.28 23.42
N LYS A 241 -15.32 0.54 24.34
CA LYS A 241 -15.49 1.98 24.07
C LYS A 241 -14.11 2.60 23.81
N ILE A 242 -14.08 3.60 22.92
CA ILE A 242 -12.93 4.48 22.73
C ILE A 242 -13.02 5.58 23.79
N GLU A 243 -11.97 5.73 24.58
CA GLU A 243 -11.91 6.76 25.62
C GLU A 243 -11.68 8.15 25.01
N LYS A 244 -11.97 9.20 25.78
CA LYS A 244 -12.05 10.58 25.26
C LYS A 244 -10.72 11.08 24.67
N ASP A 245 -9.62 10.57 25.20
CA ASP A 245 -8.24 10.88 24.84
C ASP A 245 -7.65 9.92 23.79
N GLU A 246 -8.41 8.90 23.39
CA GLU A 246 -7.98 7.98 22.34
C GLU A 246 -8.44 8.46 20.96
N GLU A 247 -7.51 8.44 20.01
CA GLU A 247 -7.82 8.70 18.61
C GLU A 247 -8.67 7.58 18.02
N ILE A 248 -9.59 7.94 17.12
CA ILE A 248 -10.35 6.98 16.32
C ILE A 248 -9.46 6.52 15.18
N LEU A 249 -9.35 5.21 14.99
CA LEU A 249 -8.45 4.62 14.01
C LEU A 249 -9.22 3.76 13.00
N PRO A 250 -8.74 3.67 11.75
CA PRO A 250 -9.17 2.65 10.80
C PRO A 250 -9.19 1.25 11.43
N GLY A 251 -10.21 0.46 11.10
CA GLY A 251 -10.50 -0.83 11.73
C GLY A 251 -11.38 -0.75 12.99
N ASP A 252 -11.58 0.44 13.59
CA ASP A 252 -12.58 0.60 14.64
C ASP A 252 -14.00 0.36 14.08
N LEU A 253 -14.97 0.06 14.95
CA LEU A 253 -16.35 -0.22 14.58
C LEU A 253 -17.26 0.93 14.97
N VAL A 254 -18.26 1.18 14.14
CA VAL A 254 -19.34 2.12 14.44
C VAL A 254 -20.68 1.42 14.54
N PHE A 255 -21.54 1.89 15.45
CA PHE A 255 -22.86 1.32 15.72
C PHE A 255 -23.94 2.40 15.80
N LEU A 256 -25.14 2.09 15.31
CA LEU A 256 -26.29 3.00 15.45
C LEU A 256 -26.78 3.07 16.89
N GLN A 257 -26.79 1.94 17.60
CA GLN A 257 -27.38 1.78 18.93
C GLN A 257 -26.57 0.85 19.82
N GLY A 258 -26.64 1.02 21.14
CA GLY A 258 -26.15 0.03 22.10
C GLY A 258 -27.05 -1.22 22.18
N PRO A 259 -26.53 -2.34 22.73
CA PRO A 259 -27.24 -3.62 22.79
C PRO A 259 -28.47 -3.63 23.72
N GLU A 260 -28.61 -2.62 24.57
CA GLU A 260 -29.74 -2.40 25.48
C GLU A 260 -31.00 -1.88 24.79
N HIS A 261 -30.88 -1.35 23.57
CA HIS A 261 -32.02 -0.81 22.84
C HIS A 261 -32.76 -1.90 22.04
N SER A 262 -34.08 -1.95 22.18
CA SER A 262 -34.95 -2.73 21.31
C SER A 262 -35.12 -2.00 19.97
N GLY A 263 -34.49 -2.51 18.91
CA GLY A 263 -34.59 -1.92 17.58
C GLY A 263 -33.59 -2.46 16.58
N ILE A 264 -33.65 -1.94 15.34
CA ILE A 264 -32.67 -2.27 14.30
C ILE A 264 -31.33 -1.66 14.71
N ASN A 265 -30.38 -2.54 15.04
CA ASN A 265 -28.99 -2.17 15.22
C ASN A 265 -28.22 -2.45 13.92
N HIS A 266 -27.21 -1.63 13.65
CA HIS A 266 -26.42 -1.67 12.43
C HIS A 266 -24.98 -1.33 12.78
N VAL A 267 -24.06 -1.95 12.06
CA VAL A 267 -22.62 -1.87 12.29
C VAL A 267 -21.89 -1.54 10.99
N GLY A 268 -20.85 -0.74 11.11
CA GLY A 268 -19.89 -0.46 10.04
C GLY A 268 -18.46 -0.50 10.55
N LEU A 269 -17.53 -0.51 9.61
CA LEU A 269 -16.09 -0.46 9.84
C LEU A 269 -15.57 0.95 9.53
N VAL A 270 -14.85 1.56 10.45
CA VAL A 270 -14.09 2.79 10.18
C VAL A 270 -13.00 2.47 9.18
N VAL A 271 -13.02 3.13 8.04
CA VAL A 271 -12.03 2.97 6.97
C VAL A 271 -11.18 4.23 6.79
N GLY A 272 -11.46 5.28 7.55
CA GLY A 272 -10.66 6.51 7.52
C GLY A 272 -11.19 7.55 8.49
N VAL A 273 -10.34 8.54 8.76
CA VAL A 273 -10.71 9.76 9.48
C VAL A 273 -10.12 10.93 8.69
N LYS A 274 -10.97 11.90 8.37
CA LYS A 274 -10.61 13.13 7.68
C LYS A 274 -9.81 14.06 8.60
N GLU A 275 -9.12 15.04 8.03
CA GLU A 275 -8.33 16.01 8.81
C GLU A 275 -9.19 16.83 9.78
N ASN A 276 -10.45 17.09 9.42
CA ASN A 276 -11.41 17.78 10.27
C ASN A 276 -12.02 16.88 11.38
N GLY A 277 -11.61 15.62 11.47
CA GLY A 277 -12.10 14.64 12.44
C GLY A 277 -13.34 13.85 12.01
N ASP A 278 -13.89 14.10 10.81
CA ASP A 278 -15.03 13.33 10.31
C ASP A 278 -14.63 11.88 10.02
N VAL A 279 -15.44 10.96 10.55
CA VAL A 279 -15.19 9.51 10.46
C VAL A 279 -15.81 8.96 9.18
N ILE A 280 -15.01 8.27 8.38
CA ILE A 280 -15.41 7.59 7.16
C ILE A 280 -15.64 6.11 7.46
N VAL A 281 -16.82 5.62 7.12
CA VAL A 281 -17.26 4.25 7.41
C VAL A 281 -17.60 3.52 6.12
N SER A 282 -17.16 2.26 6.05
CA SER A 282 -17.67 1.28 5.10
C SER A 282 -18.66 0.35 5.78
N HIS A 283 -19.83 0.11 5.17
CA HIS A 283 -20.84 -0.78 5.74
C HIS A 283 -21.77 -1.37 4.67
N CYS A 284 -22.24 -2.61 4.91
CA CYS A 284 -23.28 -3.23 4.07
C CYS A 284 -24.67 -2.76 4.49
N SER A 285 -25.30 -1.91 3.67
CA SER A 285 -26.57 -1.25 3.95
C SER A 285 -27.73 -1.85 3.16
N SER A 286 -28.84 -2.09 3.85
CA SER A 286 -30.10 -2.44 3.19
C SER A 286 -30.64 -1.30 2.32
N GLY A 287 -30.46 -0.04 2.76
CA GLY A 287 -30.93 1.14 2.03
C GLY A 287 -30.21 1.39 0.71
N HIS A 288 -28.94 0.99 0.63
CA HIS A 288 -28.13 1.06 -0.60
C HIS A 288 -28.05 -0.29 -1.33
N ASN A 289 -28.69 -1.33 -0.79
CA ASN A 289 -28.62 -2.70 -1.30
C ASN A 289 -27.19 -3.23 -1.53
N GLY A 290 -26.25 -2.95 -0.63
CA GLY A 290 -24.87 -3.41 -0.77
C GLY A 290 -23.90 -2.66 0.15
N VAL A 291 -22.60 -2.88 -0.09
CA VAL A 291 -21.51 -2.21 0.64
C VAL A 291 -21.27 -0.81 0.07
N VAL A 292 -21.27 0.19 0.94
CA VAL A 292 -21.03 1.60 0.60
C VAL A 292 -20.05 2.24 1.57
N VAL A 293 -19.42 3.34 1.14
CA VAL A 293 -18.56 4.20 1.96
C VAL A 293 -19.23 5.57 2.11
N GLN A 294 -19.33 6.06 3.35
CA GLN A 294 -19.94 7.36 3.65
C GLN A 294 -19.43 7.90 5.00
N GLU A 295 -19.74 9.16 5.30
CA GLU A 295 -19.49 9.72 6.64
C GLU A 295 -20.39 9.06 7.68
N ALA A 296 -19.81 8.75 8.85
CA ALA A 296 -20.51 8.06 9.93
C ALA A 296 -21.72 8.88 10.45
N SER A 297 -21.56 10.20 10.55
CA SER A 297 -22.61 11.14 10.94
C SER A 297 -23.79 11.12 9.96
N ARG A 298 -23.51 11.15 8.64
CA ARG A 298 -24.55 11.05 7.59
C ARG A 298 -25.25 9.70 7.57
N ALA A 299 -24.55 8.63 7.96
CA ALA A 299 -25.12 7.29 8.13
C ALA A 299 -25.95 7.13 9.42
N GLY A 300 -25.88 8.10 10.34
CA GLY A 300 -26.56 8.07 11.63
C GLY A 300 -25.86 7.24 12.71
N PHE A 301 -24.60 6.82 12.49
CA PHE A 301 -23.84 6.10 13.52
C PHE A 301 -23.54 7.01 14.72
N LYS A 302 -23.66 6.44 15.93
CA LYS A 302 -23.59 7.19 17.19
C LYS A 302 -22.49 6.71 18.13
N TYR A 303 -22.12 5.44 18.03
CA TYR A 303 -21.18 4.81 18.95
C TYR A 303 -19.99 4.31 18.16
N ILE A 304 -18.78 4.64 18.63
CA ILE A 304 -17.53 4.17 18.05
C ILE A 304 -16.83 3.31 19.10
N ARG A 305 -16.34 2.14 18.66
CA ARG A 305 -15.77 1.12 19.54
C ARG A 305 -14.57 0.45 18.90
N ARG A 306 -13.57 0.15 19.70
CA ARG A 306 -12.34 -0.53 19.27
C ARG A 306 -12.44 -2.03 19.50
N PRO A 307 -12.28 -2.88 18.46
CA PRO A 307 -12.17 -4.32 18.63
C PRO A 307 -11.07 -4.71 19.61
N LYS A 308 -11.37 -5.60 20.55
CA LYS A 308 -10.43 -5.99 21.62
C LYS A 308 -9.23 -6.78 21.07
N CYS A 309 -9.37 -7.42 19.92
CA CYS A 309 -8.31 -8.21 19.29
C CYS A 309 -7.14 -7.38 18.76
N PHE A 310 -7.26 -6.05 18.69
CA PHE A 310 -6.18 -5.16 18.25
C PHE A 310 -5.21 -4.76 19.37
N ALA A 311 -5.49 -5.10 20.63
CA ALA A 311 -4.75 -4.57 21.78
C ALA A 311 -3.22 -4.78 21.71
N ASP A 312 -2.76 -5.90 21.16
CA ASP A 312 -1.32 -6.19 21.04
C ASP A 312 -0.70 -5.52 19.80
N GLY A 313 -1.39 -5.55 18.66
CA GLY A 313 -0.96 -4.88 17.44
C GLY A 313 -0.86 -3.36 17.61
N ASP A 314 -1.82 -2.73 18.29
CA ASP A 314 -1.84 -1.28 18.54
C ASP A 314 -0.66 -0.85 19.41
N LYS A 315 -0.30 -1.64 20.43
CA LYS A 315 0.88 -1.38 21.26
C LYS A 315 2.18 -1.47 20.46
N GLU A 316 2.24 -2.35 19.47
CA GLU A 316 3.43 -2.50 18.63
C GLU A 316 3.55 -1.35 17.63
N ALA A 317 2.46 -0.98 16.96
CA ALA A 317 2.39 0.19 16.09
C ALA A 317 2.83 1.47 16.83
N GLU A 318 2.32 1.69 18.05
CA GLU A 318 2.74 2.82 18.87
C GLU A 318 4.26 2.86 19.16
N LYS A 319 4.89 1.70 19.37
CA LYS A 319 6.35 1.65 19.61
C LYS A 319 7.10 2.01 18.34
N ILE A 320 6.69 1.49 17.20
CA ILE A 320 7.30 1.78 15.89
C ILE A 320 7.19 3.27 15.60
N LEU A 321 5.99 3.85 15.72
CA LEU A 321 5.75 5.28 15.52
C LEU A 321 6.64 6.14 16.43
N LYS A 322 6.76 5.79 17.71
CA LYS A 322 7.66 6.49 18.66
C LYS A 322 9.13 6.37 18.28
N GLN A 323 9.56 5.27 17.65
CA GLN A 323 10.93 5.10 17.16
C GLN A 323 11.19 5.94 15.91
N GLU A 324 10.28 5.94 14.94
CA GLU A 324 10.34 6.76 13.72
C GLU A 324 10.41 8.26 14.06
N GLN A 325 9.54 8.74 14.94
CA GLN A 325 9.57 10.13 15.41
C GLN A 325 10.90 10.50 16.07
N LYS A 326 11.56 9.56 16.76
CA LYS A 326 12.89 9.79 17.35
C LYS A 326 13.98 9.84 16.28
N LEU A 327 13.89 9.01 15.24
CA LEU A 327 14.83 9.00 14.11
C LEU A 327 14.73 10.30 13.30
N GLN A 328 13.52 10.71 12.92
CA GLN A 328 13.29 11.97 12.20
C GLN A 328 13.81 13.20 12.96
N LYS A 329 13.62 13.23 14.29
CA LYS A 329 14.18 14.31 15.14
C LYS A 329 15.70 14.31 15.18
N LYS A 330 16.35 13.13 15.09
CA LYS A 330 17.81 13.03 15.03
C LYS A 330 18.34 13.45 13.66
N GLU A 331 17.65 13.11 12.58
CA GLU A 331 18.03 13.49 11.21
C GLU A 331 17.90 14.99 10.98
N LYS A 332 16.80 15.63 11.41
CA LYS A 332 16.67 17.10 11.37
C LYS A 332 17.82 17.80 12.11
N LYS A 333 18.19 17.30 13.30
CA LYS A 333 19.36 17.80 14.05
C LYS A 333 20.72 17.61 13.34
N LYS A 334 20.84 16.59 12.48
CA LYS A 334 22.05 16.38 11.67
C LYS A 334 22.07 17.33 10.46
N GLN A 335 20.94 17.54 9.80
CA GLN A 335 20.79 18.52 8.71
C GLN A 335 21.04 19.97 9.17
N ASP A 336 20.65 20.31 10.40
CA ASP A 336 20.91 21.64 10.99
C ASP A 336 22.34 21.79 11.57
N SER A 337 23.17 20.74 11.49
CA SER A 337 24.57 20.79 11.94
C SER A 337 25.47 21.35 10.84
N PRO A 338 26.38 22.30 11.12
CA PRO A 338 27.21 23.00 10.12
C PRO A 338 28.26 22.10 9.40
N TYR A 339 28.20 20.78 9.57
CA TYR A 339 29.20 19.83 9.08
C TYR A 339 28.70 18.86 7.98
N ILE A 340 27.49 19.02 7.44
CA ILE A 340 27.08 18.27 6.24
C ILE A 340 27.36 19.13 5.01
N SER A 341 28.48 18.86 4.34
CA SER A 341 28.89 19.48 3.09
C SER A 341 27.88 19.25 1.97
N LYS A 342 27.63 20.31 1.19
CA LYS A 342 26.69 20.43 0.07
C LYS A 342 26.98 19.57 -1.18
N ASP A 343 27.70 18.47 -1.09
CA ASP A 343 28.13 17.71 -2.26
C ASP A 343 27.67 16.25 -2.22
N VAL A 344 26.38 16.03 -2.46
CA VAL A 344 25.90 14.79 -3.07
C VAL A 344 24.96 15.16 -4.22
N LYS A 345 25.54 15.65 -5.32
CA LYS A 345 24.86 15.53 -6.62
C LYS A 345 24.94 14.05 -7.02
N VAL A 346 23.89 13.29 -6.72
CA VAL A 346 23.68 11.99 -7.37
C VAL A 346 23.46 12.32 -8.86
N LYS A 347 24.47 12.07 -9.69
CA LYS A 347 24.32 12.09 -11.14
C LYS A 347 23.39 10.94 -11.52
N LEU A 348 22.10 11.25 -11.67
CA LEU A 348 21.16 10.37 -12.35
C LEU A 348 21.65 10.23 -13.80
N ARG A 349 22.02 9.00 -14.16
CA ARG A 349 22.46 8.67 -15.52
C ARG A 349 21.27 8.80 -16.46
N THR A 350 21.40 9.65 -17.46
CA THR A 350 20.41 9.80 -18.53
C THR A 350 20.54 8.66 -19.55
N PRO A 351 19.50 8.36 -20.36
CA PRO A 351 19.60 7.39 -21.45
C PRO A 351 20.76 7.69 -22.43
N ALA A 352 21.10 8.97 -22.61
CA ALA A 352 22.23 9.40 -23.42
C ALA A 352 23.60 8.94 -22.86
N ASP A 353 23.73 8.80 -21.53
CA ASP A 353 24.96 8.33 -20.89
C ASP A 353 25.23 6.84 -21.17
N LYS A 354 24.18 6.04 -21.44
CA LYS A 354 24.30 4.61 -21.81
C LYS A 354 24.72 4.41 -23.28
N GLU A 355 24.40 5.34 -24.17
CA GLU A 355 24.85 5.30 -25.57
C GLU A 355 26.33 5.70 -25.71
N ALA A 356 26.78 6.71 -24.96
CA ALA A 356 28.17 7.14 -24.94
C ALA A 356 29.13 6.04 -24.44
N GLU A 357 28.71 5.25 -23.44
CA GLU A 357 29.52 4.14 -22.89
C GLU A 357 29.60 2.93 -23.84
N LYS A 358 28.56 2.72 -24.68
CA LYS A 358 28.58 1.74 -25.78
C LYS A 358 29.51 2.14 -26.92
N GLU A 359 29.63 3.43 -27.22
CA GLU A 359 30.59 3.95 -28.21
C GLU A 359 32.03 3.93 -27.68
N GLN A 360 32.25 4.22 -26.39
CA GLN A 360 33.57 4.12 -25.76
C GLN A 360 34.09 2.68 -25.70
N LYS A 361 33.24 1.69 -25.32
CA LYS A 361 33.62 0.27 -25.33
C LYS A 361 33.94 -0.25 -26.73
N LYS A 362 33.23 0.23 -27.77
CA LYS A 362 33.55 -0.10 -29.18
C LYS A 362 34.87 0.51 -29.65
N GLN A 363 35.28 1.65 -29.10
CA GLN A 363 36.57 2.26 -29.42
C GLN A 363 37.73 1.57 -28.67
N GLU A 364 37.53 1.13 -27.43
CA GLU A 364 38.55 0.41 -26.65
C GLU A 364 38.81 -1.02 -27.17
N GLU A 365 37.78 -1.74 -27.65
CA GLU A 365 37.96 -3.06 -28.29
C GLU A 365 38.73 -2.98 -29.62
N ASN A 366 38.66 -1.85 -30.34
CA ASN A 366 39.43 -1.62 -31.57
C ASN A 366 40.92 -1.30 -31.31
N VAL A 367 41.26 -0.79 -30.14
CA VAL A 367 42.65 -0.49 -29.75
C VAL A 367 43.36 -1.76 -29.26
N PHE A 368 42.67 -2.65 -28.53
CA PHE A 368 43.26 -3.91 -28.04
C PHE A 368 43.53 -4.93 -29.15
N GLY A 369 42.74 -4.96 -30.22
CA GLY A 369 42.96 -5.84 -31.38
C GLY A 369 44.20 -5.51 -32.23
N SER A 370 44.85 -4.36 -31.98
CA SER A 370 46.01 -3.89 -32.75
C SER A 370 47.35 -4.11 -32.04
N ILE A 371 47.36 -4.49 -30.76
CA ILE A 371 48.58 -4.63 -29.95
C ILE A 371 49.08 -6.09 -29.88
N GLU A 372 48.21 -7.08 -30.11
CA GLU A 372 48.57 -8.51 -30.03
C GLU A 372 49.29 -9.08 -31.28
N LYS A 373 49.73 -8.26 -32.24
CA LYS A 373 50.42 -8.74 -33.45
C LYS A 373 51.93 -8.49 -33.54
N ASP A 374 52.54 -7.73 -32.62
CA ASP A 374 53.96 -7.33 -32.78
C ASP A 374 54.94 -7.90 -31.73
N GLU A 375 54.53 -8.74 -30.78
CA GLU A 375 55.44 -9.32 -29.76
C GLU A 375 55.59 -10.86 -29.82
N LYS A 376 55.67 -11.41 -31.02
CA LYS A 376 56.18 -12.79 -31.22
C LYS A 376 57.14 -12.88 -32.39
N GLU A 377 58.31 -12.27 -32.24
CA GLU A 377 59.54 -12.77 -32.88
C GLU A 377 60.76 -12.00 -32.35
N GLN A 378 61.49 -12.60 -31.40
CA GLN A 378 62.94 -12.85 -31.44
C GLN A 378 63.51 -13.10 -30.04
N GLY A 379 64.25 -14.20 -29.91
CA GLY A 379 64.74 -14.77 -28.65
C GLY A 379 66.12 -14.28 -28.21
N GLU A 380 66.41 -14.61 -26.94
CA GLU A 380 67.64 -14.52 -26.13
C GLU A 380 68.93 -15.12 -26.77
N PRO A 381 70.14 -15.16 -26.12
CA PRO A 381 70.61 -14.61 -24.82
C PRO A 381 72.02 -13.92 -24.88
N LEU A 382 72.59 -13.42 -23.75
CA LEU A 382 73.95 -13.78 -23.22
C LEU A 382 74.52 -12.84 -22.11
N ILE A 383 74.97 -13.49 -21.02
CA ILE A 383 76.16 -13.30 -20.15
C ILE A 383 76.22 -12.17 -19.10
N SER A 384 76.33 -12.62 -17.85
CA SER A 384 76.87 -11.96 -16.65
C SER A 384 78.41 -11.86 -16.65
N ASN A 385 78.95 -10.69 -16.30
CA ASN A 385 80.39 -10.47 -16.12
C ASN A 385 80.85 -10.59 -14.66
N ILE A 386 82.02 -11.21 -14.53
CA ILE A 386 82.86 -11.43 -13.35
C ILE A 386 83.47 -10.10 -12.88
N LEU A 387 83.51 -9.86 -11.56
CA LEU A 387 84.50 -8.99 -10.92
C LEU A 387 85.03 -9.66 -9.63
N GLN A 388 86.30 -10.05 -9.68
CA GLN A 388 87.18 -10.38 -8.56
C GLN A 388 87.94 -9.13 -8.09
N LYS A 389 88.42 -9.21 -6.82
CA LYS A 389 89.41 -8.40 -6.06
C LYS A 389 88.73 -7.75 -4.85
N GLU A 390 88.99 -8.12 -3.59
CA GLU A 390 90.04 -8.91 -2.93
C GLU A 390 89.44 -9.81 -1.85
#